data_AF-A0A1E7F4P9-F1
#
_entry.id   AF-A0A1E7F4P9-F1
#
_cell.length_a   1.000
_cell.length_b   1.000
_cell.length_c   1.000
_cell.angle_alpha   90.00
_cell.angle_beta   90.00
_cell.angle_gamma   90.00
#
_symmetry.space_group_name_H-M   'P 1'
#
loop_
_entity.id
_entity.type
_entity.pdbx_description
1 polymer ?
#
loop_
_entity_poly.entity_id
_entity_poly.type
_entity_poly.pdbx_seq_one_letter_code
_entity_poly.pdbx_strand_id
1 'polypeptide(L)'
;EGEWVCKVCGYSYNRGECASLFFEEQSAGFCCPQCSGSCQRYAKKIGNCVGTMHDGGDAPILIFSFGGVALTIAFGIWAVNNL
;
A
#
# COMPACT_ATOMS: atom_id res chain seq x y z
N GLU A 1 -15.95 -6.74 -14.89
CA GLU A 1 -15.01 -7.75 -14.38
C GLU A 1 -13.83 -7.03 -13.76
N GLY A 2 -13.54 -7.21 -12.48
CA GLY A 2 -12.41 -6.57 -11.80
C GLY A 2 -11.28 -7.57 -11.59
N GLU A 3 -10.04 -7.17 -11.83
CA GLU A 3 -8.88 -8.00 -11.47
C GLU A 3 -8.70 -7.93 -9.94
N TRP A 4 -8.68 -9.08 -9.26
CA TRP A 4 -8.52 -9.13 -7.81
C TRP A 4 -7.11 -9.62 -7.46
N VAL A 5 -6.46 -8.97 -6.51
CA VAL A 5 -5.12 -9.34 -6.07
C VAL A 5 -5.05 -9.53 -4.57
N CYS A 6 -4.43 -10.62 -4.14
CA CYS A 6 -4.19 -10.87 -2.72
C CYS A 6 -3.18 -9.84 -2.18
N LYS A 7 -3.55 -9.11 -1.12
CA LYS A 7 -2.69 -8.08 -0.49
C LYS A 7 -1.45 -8.65 0.21
N VAL A 8 -1.41 -9.96 0.49
CA VAL A 8 -0.33 -10.61 1.24
C VAL A 8 0.76 -11.14 0.31
N CYS A 9 0.38 -11.90 -0.73
CA CYS A 9 1.33 -12.56 -1.63
C CYS A 9 1.36 -11.97 -3.05
N GLY A 10 0.46 -11.05 -3.38
CA GLY A 10 0.37 -10.47 -4.73
C GLY A 10 -0.23 -11.39 -5.79
N TYR A 11 -0.76 -12.57 -5.42
CA TYR A 11 -1.40 -13.47 -6.37
C TYR A 11 -2.61 -12.80 -7.04
N SER A 12 -2.60 -12.76 -8.37
CA SER A 12 -3.72 -12.33 -9.20
C SER A 12 -4.75 -13.44 -9.34
N TYR A 13 -5.97 -13.17 -8.93
CA TYR A 13 -7.07 -14.12 -8.98
C TYR A 13 -7.33 -14.59 -10.42
N ASN A 14 -7.14 -15.88 -10.67
CA ASN A 14 -7.44 -16.51 -11.95
C ASN A 14 -8.72 -17.35 -11.84
N ARG A 15 -9.72 -17.03 -12.67
CA ARG A 15 -10.99 -17.76 -12.74
C ARG A 15 -10.78 -19.26 -13.02
N GLY A 16 -9.85 -19.62 -13.91
CA GLY A 16 -9.61 -21.01 -14.30
C GLY A 16 -9.13 -21.90 -13.16
N GLU A 17 -8.37 -21.34 -12.22
CA GLU A 17 -7.87 -22.08 -11.05
C GLU A 17 -8.88 -22.08 -9.89
N CYS A 18 -9.76 -21.07 -9.84
CA CYS A 18 -10.67 -20.81 -8.74
C CYS A 18 -12.14 -21.07 -9.13
N ALA A 19 -12.45 -22.32 -9.43
CA ALA A 19 -13.81 -22.83 -9.70
C ALA A 19 -14.57 -22.12 -10.85
N SER A 20 -13.88 -21.38 -11.74
CA SER A 20 -14.45 -20.59 -12.84
C SER A 20 -15.47 -19.53 -12.41
N LEU A 21 -15.59 -19.26 -11.12
CA LEU A 21 -16.54 -18.30 -10.56
C LEU A 21 -15.95 -16.89 -10.54
N PHE A 22 -16.82 -15.89 -10.61
CA PHE A 22 -16.42 -14.53 -10.28
C PHE A 22 -16.08 -14.44 -8.79
N PHE A 23 -15.08 -13.64 -8.46
CA PHE A 23 -14.66 -13.44 -7.07
C PHE A 23 -15.81 -12.93 -6.18
N GLU A 24 -16.72 -12.12 -6.75
CA GLU A 24 -17.90 -11.58 -6.06
C GLU A 24 -18.96 -12.67 -5.76
N GLU A 25 -18.95 -13.78 -6.50
CA GLU A 25 -19.86 -14.92 -6.32
C GLU A 25 -19.23 -16.04 -5.47
N GLN A 26 -17.97 -15.89 -5.09
CA GLN A 26 -17.24 -16.93 -4.38
C GLN A 26 -17.66 -17.00 -2.91
N SER A 27 -17.83 -18.23 -2.40
CA SER A 27 -18.38 -18.46 -1.07
C SER A 27 -17.51 -17.89 0.06
N ALA A 28 -18.17 -17.54 1.17
CA ALA A 28 -17.56 -17.09 2.41
C ALA A 28 -16.72 -18.23 3.03
N GLY A 29 -15.50 -18.39 2.55
CA GLY A 29 -14.61 -19.51 2.86
C GLY A 29 -13.48 -19.70 1.86
N PHE A 30 -13.50 -18.97 0.74
CA PHE A 30 -12.39 -18.96 -0.20
C PHE A 30 -11.07 -18.49 0.44
N CYS A 31 -10.03 -19.31 0.26
CA CYS A 31 -8.67 -19.03 0.68
C CYS A 31 -7.76 -18.95 -0.54
N CYS A 32 -6.78 -18.04 -0.50
CA CYS A 32 -5.78 -17.92 -1.55
C CYS A 32 -4.97 -19.22 -1.70
N PRO A 33 -4.80 -19.77 -2.91
CA PRO A 33 -4.07 -21.02 -3.13
C PRO A 33 -2.57 -20.91 -2.81
N GLN A 34 -1.99 -19.70 -2.85
CA GLN A 34 -0.56 -19.48 -2.61
C GLN A 34 -0.22 -19.19 -1.14
N CYS A 35 -1.06 -18.44 -0.43
CA CYS A 35 -0.73 -17.94 0.92
C CYS A 35 -1.76 -18.30 1.99
N SER A 36 -2.77 -19.10 1.63
CA SER A 36 -3.91 -19.47 2.48
C SER A 36 -4.63 -18.28 3.15
N GLY A 37 -4.42 -17.06 2.64
CA GLY A 37 -5.07 -15.85 3.11
C GLY A 37 -6.58 -15.88 2.83
N SER A 38 -7.38 -15.37 3.78
CA SER A 38 -8.83 -15.30 3.65
C SER A 38 -9.26 -14.36 2.52
N CYS A 39 -10.46 -14.61 1.96
CA CYS A 39 -11.09 -13.81 0.91
C CYS A 39 -11.09 -12.29 1.18
N GLN A 40 -11.23 -11.86 2.45
CA GLN A 40 -11.20 -10.45 2.85
C GLN A 40 -9.87 -9.72 2.54
N ARG A 41 -8.78 -10.46 2.35
CA ARG A 41 -7.46 -9.88 2.06
C ARG A 41 -7.23 -9.58 0.58
N TYR A 42 -8.20 -9.80 -0.28
CA TYR A 42 -8.11 -9.39 -1.68
C TYR A 42 -8.45 -7.90 -1.85
N ALA A 43 -7.76 -7.25 -2.79
CA ALA A 43 -8.04 -5.89 -3.25
C ALA A 43 -8.53 -5.96 -4.70
N LYS A 44 -9.54 -5.16 -5.03
CA LYS A 44 -9.92 -4.91 -6.43
C LYS A 44 -8.89 -3.95 -7.04
N LYS A 45 -8.25 -4.36 -8.13
CA LYS A 45 -7.46 -3.45 -8.97
C LYS A 45 -8.42 -2.55 -9.73
N ILE A 46 -8.14 -1.25 -9.71
CA ILE A 46 -8.84 -0.26 -10.53
C ILE A 46 -7.75 0.38 -11.41
N GLY A 47 -7.73 0.01 -12.68
CA GLY A 47 -6.64 0.39 -13.59
C GLY A 47 -5.29 -0.22 -13.15
N ASN A 48 -4.20 0.57 -13.22
CA ASN A 48 -2.86 0.12 -12.84
C ASN A 48 -2.57 0.20 -11.32
N CYS A 49 -3.57 0.54 -10.51
CA CYS A 49 -3.41 0.81 -9.10
C CYS A 49 -4.07 -0.31 -8.27
N VAL A 50 -3.25 -1.09 -7.57
CA VAL A 50 -3.68 -1.85 -6.39
C VAL A 50 -3.60 -0.89 -5.21
N GLY A 51 -4.63 -0.83 -4.35
CA GLY A 51 -4.55 -0.06 -3.12
C GLY A 51 -3.41 -0.60 -2.25
N THR A 52 -2.24 0.02 -2.35
CA THR A 52 -1.06 -0.31 -1.55
C THR A 52 -1.37 0.05 -0.12
N MET A 53 -1.40 -0.95 0.76
CA MET A 53 -1.35 -0.72 2.19
C MET A 53 0.04 -0.15 2.51
N HIS A 54 0.09 1.13 2.86
CA HIS A 54 0.96 1.68 3.90
C HIS A 54 2.33 2.33 3.61
N ASP A 55 2.93 2.29 2.41
CA ASP A 55 4.21 3.03 2.18
C ASP A 55 4.04 4.52 1.84
N GLY A 56 2.81 5.04 1.82
CA GLY A 56 2.51 6.46 1.53
C GLY A 56 2.56 7.38 2.75
N GLY A 57 2.88 6.87 3.94
CA GLY A 57 2.74 7.57 5.23
C GLY A 57 4.00 8.25 5.75
N ASP A 58 5.18 7.94 5.22
CA ASP A 58 6.46 8.42 5.79
C ASP A 58 6.93 9.77 5.21
N ALA A 59 6.31 10.23 4.12
CA ALA A 59 6.59 11.55 3.56
C ALA A 59 6.43 12.71 4.58
N PRO A 60 5.34 12.81 5.38
CA PRO A 60 5.20 13.89 6.35
C PRO A 60 6.28 13.90 7.43
N ILE A 61 6.62 12.74 8.02
CA ILE A 61 7.65 12.68 9.07
C ILE A 61 9.02 13.08 8.51
N LEU A 62 9.38 12.61 7.30
CA LEU A 62 10.63 12.96 6.65
C LEU A 62 10.73 14.45 6.35
N ILE A 63 9.65 15.08 5.85
CA ILE A 63 9.61 16.51 5.57
C ILE A 63 9.82 17.33 6.84
N PHE A 64 9.14 16.99 7.94
CA PHE A 64 9.31 17.71 9.20
C PHE A 64 10.69 17.51 9.82
N SER A 65 11.26 16.30 9.74
CA SER A 65 12.61 16.03 10.26
C SER A 65 13.68 16.81 9.48
N PHE A 66 13.69 16.72 8.15
CA PHE A 66 14.67 17.46 7.34
C PHE A 66 14.45 18.97 7.38
N GLY A 67 13.19 19.41 7.38
CA GLY A 67 12.83 20.82 7.48
C GLY A 67 13.28 21.43 8.81
N GLY A 68 13.06 20.74 9.93
CA GLY A 68 13.50 21.19 11.24
C GLY A 68 15.02 21.32 11.34
N VAL A 69 15.77 20.35 10.83
CA VAL A 69 17.25 20.39 10.81
C VAL A 69 17.77 21.52 9.92
N ALA A 70 17.18 21.73 8.74
CA ALA A 70 17.59 22.84 7.88
C ALA A 70 17.33 24.21 8.55
N LEU A 71 16.21 24.35 9.26
CA LEU A 71 15.83 25.59 9.94
C LEU A 71 16.78 25.90 11.11
N THR A 72 17.15 24.91 11.92
CA THR A 72 18.10 25.12 13.03
C THR A 72 19.49 25.52 12.54
N ILE A 73 19.98 24.91 11.45
CA ILE A 73 21.25 25.28 10.82
C ILE A 73 21.19 26.70 10.26
N ALA A 74 20.11 27.04 9.53
CA ALA A 74 19.93 28.37 8.96
C ALA A 74 19.86 29.45 10.05
N PHE A 75 19.15 29.19 11.15
CA PHE A 75 19.10 30.09 12.30
C PHE A 75 20.48 30.28 12.94
N GLY A 76 21.27 29.20 13.08
CA GLY A 76 22.64 29.29 13.59
C GLY A 76 23.54 30.18 12.74
N ILE A 77 23.50 30.02 11.40
CA ILE A 77 24.28 30.86 10.47
C ILE A 77 23.83 32.32 10.54
N TRP A 78 22.52 32.56 10.57
CA TRP A 78 21.98 33.91 10.68
C TRP A 78 22.42 34.60 11.98
N ALA A 79 22.35 33.88 13.10
CA ALA A 79 22.75 34.38 14.42
C ALA A 79 24.24 34.74 14.47
N VAL A 80 25.12 33.99 13.82
CA VAL A 80 26.56 34.32 13.75
C VAL A 80 26.83 35.62 12.97
N ASN A 81 26.00 35.94 11.97
CA ASN A 81 26.24 37.08 11.09
C ASN A 81 25.57 38.39 11.53
N ASN A 82 24.55 38.32 12.40
CA ASN A 82 23.69 39.48 12.74
C ASN A 82 23.71 39.82 14.24
N LEU A 83 24.54 39.14 15.03
CA LEU A 83 24.69 39.33 16.46
C LEU A 83 26.12 39.76 16.77
#